data_AF-A0A1G5AYW4-F1
#
_entry.id   AF-A0A1G5AYW4-F1
#
_cell.length_a   1.000
_cell.length_b   1.000
_cell.length_c   1.000
_cell.angle_alpha   90.00
_cell.angle_beta   90.00
_cell.angle_gamma   90.00
#
_symmetry.space_group_name_H-M   'P 1'
#
loop_
_entity.id
_entity.type
_entity.pdbx_description
1 polymer ?
#
loop_
_entity_poly.entity_id
_entity_poly.type
_entity_poly.pdbx_seq_one_letter_code
_entity_poly.pdbx_strand_id
1 'polypeptide(L)' 'MYFEGDPYHKTDPFLQSASNPEALIVKLSPPAPEEPDFMVAEFNMVFRG' A
#
# COMPACT_ATOMS: atom_id res chain seq x y z
N MET A 1 -2.39 -2.88 5.23
CA MET A 1 -1.69 -2.00 4.27
C MET A 1 -0.27 -2.52 4.16
N TYR A 2 0.18 -2.74 2.93
CA TYR A 2 1.49 -3.28 2.58
C TYR A 2 2.21 -2.29 1.66
N PHE A 3 3.54 -2.23 1.66
CA PHE A 3 4.27 -1.30 0.79
C PHE A 3 4.74 -1.99 -0.50
N GLU A 4 4.62 -1.31 -1.64
CA GLU A 4 5.15 -1.79 -2.92
C GLU A 4 6.65 -2.13 -2.80
N GLY A 5 7.03 -3.29 -3.32
CA GLY A 5 8.42 -3.77 -3.32
C GLY A 5 8.79 -4.71 -2.18
N ASP A 6 7.90 -4.98 -1.22
CA ASP A 6 8.17 -5.98 -0.18
C ASP A 6 8.27 -7.40 -0.78
N PRO A 7 9.41 -8.10 -0.60
CA PRO A 7 9.62 -9.43 -1.18
C PRO A 7 8.72 -10.51 -0.57
N TYR A 8 8.16 -10.28 0.62
CA TYR A 8 7.36 -11.25 1.35
C TYR A 8 5.89 -11.29 0.92
N HIS A 9 5.44 -10.37 0.06
CA HIS A 9 4.05 -10.33 -0.42
C HIS A 9 3.56 -11.67 -0.96
N LYS A 10 4.40 -12.39 -1.71
CA LYS A 10 4.06 -13.67 -2.34
C LYS A 10 3.87 -14.81 -1.36
N THR A 11 4.45 -14.69 -0.17
CA THR A 11 4.47 -15.74 0.86
C THR A 11 3.59 -15.40 2.07
N ASP A 12 3.12 -14.16 2.19
CA ASP A 12 2.27 -13.71 3.30
C ASP A 12 0.87 -14.36 3.21
N PRO A 13 0.50 -15.23 4.17
CA PRO A 13 -0.79 -15.94 4.10
C PRO A 13 -2.01 -15.01 4.22
N PHE A 14 -1.88 -13.89 4.93
CA PHE A 14 -2.98 -12.95 5.12
C PHE A 14 -3.24 -12.16 3.84
N LEU A 15 -2.18 -11.62 3.22
CA LEU A 15 -2.27 -10.90 1.96
C LEU A 15 -2.82 -11.81 0.85
N GLN A 16 -2.34 -13.06 0.78
CA GLN A 16 -2.82 -14.04 -0.21
C GLN A 16 -4.24 -14.55 0.06
N SER A 17 -4.78 -14.35 1.27
CA SER A 17 -6.18 -14.69 1.58
C SER A 17 -7.19 -13.65 1.07
N ALA A 18 -6.72 -12.45 0.70
CA ALA A 18 -7.59 -11.39 0.22
C ALA A 18 -8.08 -11.67 -1.21
N SER A 19 -9.34 -11.33 -1.50
CA SER A 19 -9.91 -11.49 -2.85
C SER A 19 -9.29 -10.57 -3.90
N ASN A 20 -8.70 -9.45 -3.47
CA ASN A 20 -7.92 -8.53 -4.30
C ASN A 20 -6.71 -8.02 -3.50
N PRO A 21 -5.60 -8.78 -3.45
CA PRO A 21 -4.42 -8.43 -2.66
C PRO A 21 -3.80 -7.08 -3.08
N GLU A 22 -3.82 -6.76 -4.37
CA GLU A 22 -3.25 -5.51 -4.92
C GLU A 22 -3.92 -4.25 -4.35
N ALA A 23 -5.19 -4.33 -3.97
CA ALA A 23 -5.89 -3.22 -3.32
C ALA A 23 -5.35 -2.91 -1.91
N LEU A 24 -4.56 -3.80 -1.31
CA LEU A 24 -3.96 -3.63 0.01
C LEU A 24 -2.51 -3.13 -0.03
N ILE A 25 -1.91 -3.04 -1.24
CA ILE A 25 -0.51 -2.64 -1.47
C ILE A 25 -0.48 -1.16 -1.90
N VAL A 26 0.32 -0.35 -1.20
CA VAL A 26 0.47 1.09 -1.44
C VAL A 26 1.81 1.42 -2.07
N LYS A 27 1.81 2.41 -2.97
CA LYS A 27 3.03 2.98 -3.53
C LYS A 27 3.45 4.18 -2.70
N LEU A 28 4.75 4.29 -2.44
CA LEU A 28 5.31 5.50 -1.85
C LEU A 28 5.47 6.56 -2.93
N SER A 29 4.88 7.72 -2.70
CA SER A 29 5.09 8.91 -3.50
C SER A 29 6.26 9.72 -2.92
N PRO A 30 7.10 10.31 -3.79
CA PRO A 30 8.13 11.23 -3.33
C PRO A 30 7.49 12.45 -2.65
N PRO A 31 8.19 13.08 -1.69
CA PRO A 31 7.72 14.29 -1.03
C PRO A 31 7.35 15.36 -2.05
N ALA A 32 6.24 16.06 -1.81
CA ALA A 32 5.92 17.26 -2.56
C ALA A 32 6.95 18.36 -2.23
N PRO A 33 7.31 19.24 -3.18
CA PRO A 33 8.32 20.29 -2.95
C PRO A 33 7.99 21.25 -1.78
N GLU A 34 6.72 21.32 -1.38
CA GLU A 34 6.19 22.22 -0.37
C GLU A 34 6.04 21.55 1.01
N GLU A 35 6.29 20.24 1.12
CA GLU A 35 6.14 19.46 2.35
C GLU A 35 7.50 19.06 2.96
N PRO A 36 7.56 18.73 4.28
CA PRO A 36 8.78 18.23 4.90
C PRO A 36 9.30 16.96 4.21
N ASP A 37 10.61 16.68 4.34
CA ASP A 37 11.31 15.59 3.65
C ASP A 37 10.91 14.19 4.18
N PHE A 38 9.68 13.77 3.90
CA PHE A 38 9.16 12.44 4.19
C PHE A 38 8.47 11.84 2.96
N MET A 39 8.60 10.52 2.81
CA MET A 39 7.87 9.76 1.80
C MET A 39 6.39 9.65 2.19
N VAL A 40 5.48 9.78 1.22
CA VAL A 40 4.02 9.76 1.45
C VAL A 40 3.43 8.46 0.95
N ALA A 41 2.53 7.85 1.72
CA ALA A 41 1.73 6.70 1.29
C ALA A 41 0.24 7.05 1.34
N GLU A 42 -0.45 6.91 0.21
CA GLU A 42 -1.90 7.09 0.14
C GLU A 42 -2.61 5.74 0.08
N PHE A 43 -3.57 5.51 1.00
CA PHE A 43 -4.35 4.28 1.07
C PHE A 43 -5.85 4.56 1.01
N ASN A 44 -6.46 4.21 -0.12
CA ASN A 44 -7.89 4.43 -0.35
C ASN A 44 -8.73 3.25 0.17
N MET A 45 -9.65 3.54 1.09
CA MET A 45 -10.57 2.54 1.67
C MET A 45 -11.97 2.66 1.04
N VAL A 46 -12.45 1.58 0.43
CA VAL A 46 -13.78 1.53 -0.20
C VAL A 46 -14.70 0.61 0.60
N PHE A 47 -15.83 1.14 1.04
CA PHE A 47 -16.87 0.38 1.76
C PHE A 47 -18.03 0.05 0.82
N ARG A 48 -18.71 -1.07 1.06
CA ARG A 48 -19.99 -1.37 0.38
C ARG A 48 -21.07 -0.46 0.95
N GLY A 49 -21.83 0.20 0.07
CA GLY A 49 -23.00 1.01 0.41
C GLY A 49 -24.24 0.16 0.66
#